data_AF-A0AAX3L6C6-F1
#
_entry.id   AF-A0AAX3L6C6-F1
#
_cell.length_a   1.000
_cell.length_b   1.000
_cell.length_c   1.000
_cell.angle_alpha   90.00
_cell.angle_beta   90.00
_cell.angle_gamma   90.00
#
_symmetry.space_group_name_H-M   'P 1'
#
loop_
_entity.id
_entity.type
_entity.pdbx_description
1 polymer ?
#
loop_
_entity_poly.entity_id
_entity_poly.type
_entity_poly.pdbx_seq_one_letter_code
_entity_poly.pdbx_strand_id
1 'polypeptide(L)' 'MASMPSSVHHEGKNWYPFSVNFSDADGRSFSFTIYAVNREHASYIVQEIRETATLGDQIDSIVK' A
#
# COMPACT_ATOMS: atom_id res chain seq x y z
N MET A 1 7.43 1.97 19.88
CA MET A 1 7.84 2.81 18.74
C MET A 1 7.42 2.05 17.49
N ALA A 2 6.45 2.54 16.72
CA ALA A 2 6.11 1.90 15.45
C ALA A 2 7.31 2.05 14.51
N SER A 3 7.89 0.95 14.04
CA SER A 3 8.97 0.99 13.06
C SER A 3 8.45 1.69 11.81
N MET A 4 9.09 2.79 11.41
CA MET A 4 8.82 3.43 10.13
C MET A 4 9.06 2.39 9.02
N PRO A 5 8.20 2.30 8.00
CA PRO A 5 8.43 1.38 6.90
C PRO A 5 9.79 1.70 6.29
N SER A 6 10.70 0.74 6.35
CA SER A 6 12.04 0.86 5.80
C SER A 6 12.06 0.33 4.38
N SER A 7 12.97 0.83 3.55
CA SER A 7 13.24 0.21 2.25
C SER A 7 13.66 -1.26 2.42
N VAL A 8 13.20 -2.12 1.52
CA VAL A 8 13.56 -3.54 1.50
C VAL A 8 14.34 -3.86 0.24
N HIS A 9 15.35 -4.74 0.33
CA HIS A 9 16.09 -5.22 -0.82
C HIS A 9 15.50 -6.55 -1.27
N HIS A 10 15.00 -6.63 -2.50
CA HIS A 10 14.36 -7.82 -3.05
C HIS A 10 14.66 -7.93 -4.55
N GLU A 11 15.04 -9.13 -5.01
CA GLU A 11 15.40 -9.42 -6.41
C GLU A 11 16.45 -8.46 -7.02
N GLY A 12 17.46 -8.09 -6.23
CA GLY A 12 18.52 -7.18 -6.68
C GLY A 12 18.07 -5.72 -6.85
N LYS A 13 16.84 -5.38 -6.44
CA LYS A 13 16.32 -4.01 -6.47
C LYS A 13 15.98 -3.54 -5.06
N ASN A 14 16.14 -2.23 -4.85
CA ASN A 14 15.63 -1.57 -3.66
C ASN A 14 14.17 -1.21 -3.88
N TRP A 15 13.34 -1.60 -2.93
CA TRP A 15 11.93 -1.26 -2.87
C TRP A 15 11.73 -0.25 -1.75
N TYR A 16 11.02 0.81 -2.07
CA TYR A 16 10.78 1.93 -1.19
C TYR A 16 9.29 1.97 -0.84
N PRO A 17 8.94 2.35 0.40
CA PRO A 17 7.56 2.51 0.80
C PRO A 17 6.96 3.78 0.18
N PHE A 18 5.75 3.67 -0.36
CA PHE A 18 4.94 4.78 -0.86
C PHE A 18 3.58 4.74 -0.17
N SER A 19 3.11 5.90 0.30
CA SER A 19 1.75 6.05 0.83
C SER A 19 0.75 6.19 -0.31
N VAL A 20 -0.27 5.35 -0.31
CA VAL A 20 -1.44 5.47 -1.17
C VAL A 20 -2.54 6.10 -0.34
N ASN A 21 -3.09 7.22 -0.81
CA ASN A 21 -4.17 7.93 -0.14
C ASN A 21 -5.42 7.86 -1.03
N PHE A 22 -6.56 7.51 -0.44
CA PHE A 22 -7.82 7.43 -1.17
C PHE A 22 -8.99 7.87 -0.29
N SER A 23 -10.08 8.28 -0.95
CA SER A 23 -11.34 8.58 -0.30
C SER A 23 -12.36 7.51 -0.66
N ASP A 24 -13.16 7.08 0.30
CA ASP A 24 -14.32 6.23 0.02
C ASP A 24 -15.51 7.04 -0.51
N ALA A 25 -16.61 6.35 -0.80
CA ALA A 25 -17.84 6.97 -1.30
C ALA A 25 -18.48 7.95 -0.30
N ASP A 26 -18.19 7.82 1.00
CA ASP A 26 -18.67 8.69 2.06
C ASP A 26 -17.75 9.91 2.30
N GLY A 27 -16.65 10.01 1.53
CA GLY A 27 -15.66 11.08 1.67
C GLY A 27 -14.66 10.88 2.81
N ARG A 28 -14.65 9.71 3.47
CA ARG A 28 -13.66 9.39 4.50
C ARG A 28 -12.32 9.13 3.83
N SER A 29 -11.24 9.67 4.40
CA SER A 29 -9.89 9.51 3.88
C SER A 29 -9.18 8.36 4.57
N PHE A 30 -8.60 7.48 3.76
CA PHE A 30 -7.82 6.33 4.20
C PHE A 30 -6.46 6.34 3.51
N SER A 31 -5.50 5.67 4.13
CA SER A 31 -4.22 5.41 3.50
C SER A 31 -3.68 4.03 3.86
N PHE A 32 -2.88 3.49 2.95
CA PHE A 32 -2.10 2.29 3.17
C PHE A 32 -0.73 2.43 2.49
N THR A 33 0.20 1.57 2.88
CA THR A 33 1.56 1.58 2.32
C THR A 33 1.71 0.49 1.28
N ILE A 34 2.27 0.85 0.12
CA ILE A 34 2.76 -0.10 -0.88
C ILE A 34 4.27 0.01 -1.00
N TYR A 35 4.90 -1.01 -1.57
CA TYR A 35 6.33 -0.98 -1.91
C TYR A 35 6.48 -0.89 -3.42
N ALA A 36 7.41 -0.04 -3.88
CA ALA A 36 7.77 0.04 -5.30
C ALA A 36 9.23 0.46 -5.48
N VAL A 37 9.80 0.20 -6.65
CA VAL A 37 11.22 0.53 -6.95
C VAL A 37 11.44 2.01 -7.25
N ASN A 38 10.40 2.72 -7.69
CA ASN A 38 10.38 4.16 -7.92
C ASN A 38 8.91 4.66 -7.96
N ARG A 39 8.72 5.97 -8.13
CA ARG A 39 7.39 6.61 -8.15
C ARG A 39 6.53 6.20 -9.34
N GLU A 40 7.14 5.98 -10.50
CA GLU A 40 6.43 5.55 -11.72
C GLU A 40 5.86 4.14 -11.53
N HIS A 41 6.68 3.21 -11.06
CA HIS A 41 6.24 1.85 -10.71
C HIS A 41 5.13 1.88 -9.64
N ALA A 42 5.26 2.74 -8.62
CA ALA A 42 4.19 2.91 -7.62
C ALA A 42 2.86 3.34 -8.25
N SER A 43 2.88 4.19 -9.29
CA SER A 43 1.66 4.61 -9.98
C SER A 43 0.96 3.48 -10.73
N TYR A 44 1.73 2.57 -11.34
CA TYR A 44 1.18 1.37 -11.99
C TYR A 44 0.53 0.42 -10.98
N ILE A 45 1.19 0.18 -9.84
CA ILE A 45 0.62 -0.65 -8.76
C ILE A 45 -0.70 -0.06 -8.25
N VAL A 46 -0.80 1.26 -8.09
CA VAL A 46 -2.07 1.92 -7.68
C VAL A 46 -3.17 1.70 -8.71
N GLN A 47 -2.85 1.81 -10.00
CA GLN A 47 -3.82 1.54 -11.06
C GLN A 47 -4.26 0.08 -11.06
N GLU A 48 -3.31 -0.86 -10.94
CA GLU A 48 -3.61 -2.29 -10.89
C GLU A 48 -4.50 -2.65 -9.69
N ILE A 49 -4.22 -2.09 -8.50
CA ILE A 49 -5.08 -2.26 -7.32
C ILE A 49 -6.51 -1.76 -7.62
N ARG A 50 -6.65 -0.58 -8.25
CA ARG A 50 -7.97 -0.03 -8.60
C ARG A 50 -8.75 -0.96 -9.54
N GLU A 51 -8.06 -1.65 -10.45
CA GLU A 51 -8.66 -2.50 -11.47
C GLU A 51 -8.91 -3.93 -10.98
N THR A 52 -8.10 -4.43 -10.04
CA THR A 52 -8.05 -5.87 -9.69
C THR A 52 -8.37 -6.19 -8.23
N ALA A 53 -8.46 -5.19 -7.35
CA ALA A 53 -8.73 -5.43 -5.94
C ALA A 53 -10.07 -6.15 -5.72
N THR A 54 -10.05 -7.15 -4.85
CA THR A 54 -11.22 -7.90 -4.41
C THR A 54 -11.38 -7.77 -2.90
N LEU A 55 -12.63 -7.84 -2.43
CA LEU A 55 -12.95 -7.78 -1.01
C LEU A 55 -12.55 -9.11 -0.35
N GLY A 56 -11.68 -9.05 0.66
CA GLY A 56 -11.38 -10.19 1.54
C GLY A 56 -12.36 -10.29 2.71
N ASP A 57 -12.08 -11.22 3.64
CA ASP A 57 -12.86 -11.37 4.86
C ASP A 57 -12.70 -10.19 5.83
N GLN A 58 -13.65 -10.04 6.74
CA GLN A 58 -13.58 -9.08 7.84
C GLN A 58 -12.37 -9.41 8.74
N ILE A 59 -11.49 -8.44 8.93
CA ILE A 59 -10.39 -8.54 9.89
C ILE A 59 -10.95 -8.22 11.28
N ASP A 60 -11.26 -9.25 12.08
CA ASP A 60 -11.90 -9.09 13.38
C ASP A 60 -10.91 -8.96 14.57
N SER A 61 -9.60 -8.89 14.31
CA SER A 61 -8.61 -8.72 15.38
C SER A 61 -7.29 -8.16 14.85
N ILE A 62 -6.86 -7.00 15.39
CA ILE A 62 -5.46 -6.60 15.35
C ILE A 62 -4.83 -7.23 16.61
N VAL A 63 -4.24 -8.42 16.48
CA VAL A 63 -3.45 -8.99 17.57
C VAL A 63 -2.28 -8.04 17.81
N LYS A 64 -2.24 -7.47 19.02
CA LYS A 64 -1.28 -6.45 19.44
C LYS A 64 0.05 -7.06 19.86
#